data_AF-A0A924VUD1-F1
#
_entry.id   AF-A0A924VUD1-F1
#
_cell.length_a   1.000
_cell.length_b   1.000
_cell.length_c   1.000
_cell.angle_alpha   90.00
_cell.angle_beta   90.00
_cell.angle_gamma   90.00
#
_symmetry.space_group_name_H-M   'P 1'
#
loop_
_entity.id
_entity.type
_entity.pdbx_description
1 polymer ?
#
loop_
_entity_poly.entity_id
_entity_poly.type
_entity_poly.pdbx_seq_one_letter_code
_entity_poly.pdbx_strand_id
1 'polypeptide(L)' 'MENMSFKLDAFEGPLDLLMHLIEKNKVNIYDIPIAMITEQYLAYLGEMTDLNMEFSSEFLVMAAHLLLIKSR' A
#
# COMPACT_ATOMS: atom_id res chain seq x y z
N MET A 1 17.78 -18.30 -21.41
CA MET A 1 17.43 -16.99 -20.85
C MET A 1 15.99 -17.10 -20.41
N GLU A 2 15.76 -17.23 -19.10
CA GLU A 2 14.41 -17.35 -18.57
C GLU A 2 13.69 -16.02 -18.80
N ASN A 3 12.54 -16.08 -19.47
CA ASN A 3 11.65 -14.95 -19.64
C ASN A 3 11.04 -14.63 -18.27
N MET A 4 11.67 -13.71 -17.54
CA MET A 4 11.09 -13.11 -16.34
C MET A 4 9.92 -12.25 -16.79
N SER A 5 8.76 -12.90 -16.92
CA SER A 5 7.47 -12.25 -17.06
C SER A 5 7.24 -11.43 -15.80
N PHE A 6 7.63 -10.16 -15.80
CA PHE A 6 7.22 -9.17 -14.81
C PHE A 6 5.70 -8.97 -14.94
N LYS A 7 4.92 -9.95 -14.47
CA LYS A 7 3.52 -9.72 -14.14
C LYS A 7 3.55 -8.95 -12.82
N LEU A 8 3.21 -7.68 -12.89
CA LEU A 8 2.98 -6.82 -11.74
C LEU A 8 1.69 -7.28 -11.03
N ASP A 9 1.74 -8.42 -10.36
CA ASP A 9 0.96 -8.61 -9.14
C ASP A 9 1.79 -7.90 -8.06
N ALA A 10 1.79 -6.56 -8.06
CA ALA A 10 2.91 -5.78 -7.50
C ALA A 10 3.15 -5.98 -6.00
N PHE A 11 2.15 -6.45 -5.26
CA PHE A 11 2.21 -6.72 -3.82
C PHE A 11 1.36 -7.94 -3.49
N GLU A 12 1.85 -8.80 -2.58
CA GLU A 12 1.12 -10.00 -2.14
C GLU A 12 -0.06 -9.68 -1.21
N GLY A 13 -0.15 -8.44 -0.73
CA GLY A 13 -1.25 -7.99 0.13
C GLY A 13 -1.06 -6.58 0.69
N PRO A 14 -1.98 -6.12 1.55
CA PRO A 14 -1.96 -4.77 2.09
C PRO A 14 -0.76 -4.51 3.02
N LEU A 15 -0.26 -5.53 3.71
CA LEU A 15 0.92 -5.41 4.58
C LEU A 15 2.21 -5.23 3.78
N ASP A 16 2.34 -5.96 2.67
CA ASP A 16 3.49 -5.86 1.78
C ASP A 16 3.58 -4.45 1.14
N LEU A 17 2.43 -3.93 0.69
CA LEU A 17 2.34 -2.53 0.26
C LEU A 17 2.75 -1.55 1.38
N LEU A 18 2.32 -1.78 2.62
CA LEU A 18 2.74 -0.93 3.75
C LEU A 18 4.25 -0.99 4.00
N MET A 19 4.84 -2.19 3.98
CA MET A 19 6.29 -2.37 4.13
C MET A 19 7.04 -1.63 3.04
N HIS A 20 6.60 -1.76 1.79
CA HIS A 20 7.16 -1.01 0.66
C HIS A 20 7.09 0.50 0.88
N LEU A 21 5.96 1.04 1.35
CA LEU A 21 5.81 2.46 1.64
C LEU A 21 6.73 2.91 2.78
N ILE A 22 6.87 2.12 3.84
CA ILE A 22 7.76 2.44 4.97
C ILE A 22 9.22 2.49 4.51
N GLU A 23 9.65 1.48 3.74
CA GLU A 23 11.00 1.41 3.16
C GLU A 23 11.27 2.58 2.21
N LYS A 24 10.34 2.87 1.30
CA LYS A 24 10.45 3.97 0.32
C LYS A 24 10.64 5.32 0.98
N ASN A 25 9.92 5.57 2.08
CA ASN A 25 10.03 6.83 2.82
C ASN A 25 11.19 6.86 3.82
N LYS A 26 11.96 5.76 3.95
CA LYS A 26 13.03 5.60 4.94
C LYS A 26 12.56 5.93 6.37
N VAL A 27 11.32 5.56 6.64
CA VAL A 27 10.67 5.78 7.94
C VAL A 27 11.13 4.71 8.92
N ASN A 28 11.34 5.10 10.18
CA ASN A 28 11.58 4.13 11.23
C ASN A 28 10.30 3.33 11.50
N ILE A 29 10.36 1.99 11.45
CA ILE A 29 9.23 1.11 11.74
C ILE A 29 8.60 1.34 13.12
N TYR A 30 9.36 1.89 14.07
CA TYR A 30 8.89 2.21 15.42
C TYR A 30 8.24 3.60 15.52
N ASP A 31 8.46 4.47 14.53
CA ASP A 31 7.96 5.85 14.49
C ASP A 31 7.41 6.16 13.10
N ILE A 32 6.26 5.54 12.80
CA ILE A 32 5.61 5.64 11.51
C ILE A 32 4.65 6.84 11.53
N PRO A 33 4.86 7.87 10.68
CA PRO A 33 3.91 8.97 10.55
C PRO A 33 2.66 8.47 9.83
N ILE A 34 1.69 7.98 10.61
CA ILE A 34 0.46 7.34 10.12
C ILE A 34 -0.23 8.23 9.08
N ALA A 35 -0.35 9.54 9.31
CA ALA A 35 -0.99 10.44 8.37
C ALA A 35 -0.39 10.38 6.96
N MET A 36 0.94 10.33 6.86
CA MET A 36 1.68 10.27 5.61
C MET A 36 1.53 8.90 4.95
N ILE A 37 1.66 7.81 5.71
CA ILE A 37 1.52 6.45 5.18
C ILE A 37 0.10 6.20 4.69
N THR A 38 -0.92 6.66 5.42
CA THR A 38 -2.33 6.56 5.00
C THR A 38 -2.57 7.28 3.68
N GLU A 39 -2.02 8.49 3.50
CA GLU A 39 -2.18 9.24 2.25
C GLU A 39 -1.52 8.52 1.07
N GLN A 40 -0.30 7.99 1.25
CA GLN A 40 0.39 7.25 0.20
C GLN A 40 -0.29 5.92 -0.13
N TYR A 41 -0.81 5.23 0.89
CA TYR A 41 -1.56 4.00 0.70
C TYR A 41 -2.81 4.22 -0.15
N LEU A 42 -3.60 5.26 0.18
CA LEU A 42 -4.80 5.63 -0.58
C LEU A 42 -4.47 6.09 -2.00
N ALA A 43 -3.38 6.85 -2.17
CA ALA A 43 -2.92 7.25 -3.51
C ALA A 43 -2.60 6.03 -4.38
N TYR A 44 -1.93 5.03 -3.81
CA TYR A 44 -1.58 3.81 -4.53
C TYR A 44 -2.81 2.99 -4.94
N LEU A 45 -3.82 2.90 -4.06
CA LEU A 45 -5.11 2.28 -4.43
C LEU A 45 -5.84 3.05 -5.54
N GLY A 46 -5.74 4.38 -5.52
CA GLY A 46 -6.25 5.23 -6.59
C GLY A 46 -5.57 4.94 -7.93
N GLU A 47 -4.23 4.88 -7.95
CA GLU A 47 -3.45 4.54 -9.14
C GLU A 47 -3.80 3.14 -9.68
N MET A 48 -3.95 2.15 -8.80
CA MET A 48 -4.39 0.81 -9.20
C MET A 48 -5.78 0.83 -9.83
N THR A 49 -6.70 1.61 -9.26
CA THR A 49 -8.06 1.78 -9.80
C THR A 49 -8.02 2.45 -11.17
N ASP A 50 -7.24 3.52 -11.32
CA ASP A 50 -7.12 4.28 -12.57
C ASP A 50 -6.47 3.46 -13.71
N LEU A 51 -5.57 2.53 -13.35
CA LEU A 51 -4.95 1.59 -14.28
C LEU A 51 -5.84 0.35 -14.57
N ASN A 52 -7.07 0.29 -14.06
CA ASN A 52 -7.96 -0.87 -14.12
C ASN A 52 -7.34 -2.16 -13.55
N MET A 53 -6.48 -2.05 -12.53
CA MET A 53 -5.93 -3.19 -11.81
C MET A 53 -6.90 -3.60 -10.70
N GLU A 54 -7.20 -4.90 -10.61
CA GLU A 54 -8.02 -5.44 -9.53
C GLU A 54 -7.18 -5.60 -8.25
N PHE A 55 -7.73 -5.20 -7.10
CA PHE A 55 -7.19 -5.48 -5.78
C PHE A 55 -8.23 -6.16 -4.89
N SER A 56 -7.78 -6.93 -3.90
CA SER A 56 -8.68 -7.65 -2.99
C SER A 56 -9.36 -6.71 -1.99
N SER A 57 -10.52 -7.11 -1.45
CA SER A 57 -11.22 -6.33 -0.42
C SER A 57 -10.39 -6.08 0.85
N GLU A 58 -9.33 -6.86 1.07
CA GLU A 58 -8.41 -6.71 2.20
C GLU A 58 -7.67 -5.36 2.17
N PHE A 59 -7.41 -4.81 0.98
CA PHE A 59 -6.83 -3.47 0.84
C PHE A 59 -7.78 -2.37 1.34
N LEU A 60 -9.09 -2.54 1.12
CA LEU A 60 -10.10 -1.60 1.63
C LEU A 60 -10.21 -1.69 3.15
N VAL A 61 -10.13 -2.89 3.71
CA VAL A 61 -10.11 -3.09 5.18
C VAL A 61 -8.91 -2.39 5.79
N MET A 62 -7.72 -2.52 5.18
CA MET A 62 -6.52 -1.83 5.65
C MET A 62 -6.63 -0.31 5.51
N ALA A 63 -7.14 0.20 4.38
CA ALA A 63 -7.38 1.63 4.19
C ALA A 63 -8.30 2.20 5.29
N ALA A 64 -9.38 1.50 5.63
CA ALA A 64 -10.29 1.89 6.71
C ALA A 64 -9.60 1.89 8.08
N HIS A 65 -8.76 0.88 8.37
CA HIS A 65 -7.97 0.85 9.60
C HIS A 65 -6.99 2.02 9.70
N LEU A 66 -6.25 2.32 8.62
CA LEU A 66 -5.31 3.44 8.57
C LEU A 66 -6.00 4.79 8.78
N LEU A 67 -7.19 4.97 8.19
CA LEU A 67 -8.01 6.16 8.40
C LEU A 67 -8.51 6.26 9.83
N LEU A 68 -8.96 5.15 10.43
CA LEU A 68 -9.40 5.11 11.82
C LEU A 68 -8.28 5.51 12.77
N ILE A 69 -7.06 4.99 12.55
CA ILE A 69 -5.89 5.37 13.36
C ILE A 69 -5.55 6.84 13.17
N LYS A 70 -5.58 7.36 11.92
CA LYS A 70 -5.35 8.79 11.61
C LYS A 70 -6.36 9.73 12.27
N SER A 71 -7.60 9.27 12.47
CA SER A 71 -8.70 10.10 13.02
C SER A 71 -8.67 10.27 14.55
N ARG A 72 -7.87 9.48 15.26
CA ARG A 72 -7.72 9.53 16.71
C ARG A 72 -6.59 10.47 17.10
#